data_AF-A0A1F4X3V0-F1
#
_entry.id   AF-A0A1F4X3V0-F1
#
_cell.length_a   1.000
_cell.length_b   1.000
_cell.length_c   1.000
_cell.angle_alpha   90.00
_cell.angle_beta   90.00
_cell.angle_gamma   90.00
#
_symmetry.space_group_name_H-M   'P 1'
#
loop_
_entity.id
_entity.type
_entity.pdbx_description
1 polymer ?
#
loop_
_entity_poly.entity_id
_entity_poly.type
_entity_poly.pdbx_seq_one_letter_code
_entity_poly.pdbx_strand_id
1 'polypeptide(L)'
;METLETQETVTPDQEQQPSKSKIKLLYILIFLLILIIGGLLTFIYFVFAPLRHNEGGADAIEKYNNNAIVQEKEQELLNDPDSTDEVEAPQEQNSELKTYVNEKLGFSIDIPTTAVNPYGACKWVEDETKSSYRPKEAFTPVTTFEDNDSVYIAFEYSYELAGREEADGYSYFSKCEKKDNSLALLKSDNRTWHIVTQTVKNDAELTTFIKEQFGSSCNLGEKKLSAQAGVFDVAVKGDGLDMEFSNCVLNYMFVLKYSPEKQKVYTFDRGQSTAFFQLLDFSKSYDDVMEESFKIL
;
A
#
# COMPACT_ATOMS: atom_id res chain seq x y z
N MET A 1 -15.52 -82.20 -74.95
CA MET A 1 -15.86 -80.80 -74.63
C MET A 1 -15.34 -80.58 -73.22
N GLU A 2 -14.02 -80.36 -73.11
CA GLU A 2 -13.33 -80.10 -71.85
C GLU A 2 -13.20 -78.59 -71.69
N THR A 3 -13.72 -78.09 -70.57
CA THR A 3 -13.67 -76.70 -70.15
C THR A 3 -12.39 -76.44 -69.36
N LEU A 4 -11.54 -75.53 -69.85
CA LEU A 4 -10.35 -75.04 -69.16
C LEU A 4 -10.74 -74.11 -67.99
N GLU A 5 -10.30 -74.48 -66.79
CA GLU A 5 -10.30 -73.63 -65.59
C GLU A 5 -9.23 -72.54 -65.69
N THR A 6 -9.60 -71.31 -65.32
CA THR A 6 -8.67 -70.17 -65.19
C THR A 6 -8.49 -69.85 -63.71
N GLN A 7 -7.25 -69.97 -63.22
CA GLN A 7 -6.85 -69.73 -61.84
C GLN A 7 -6.69 -68.23 -61.57
N GLU A 8 -7.51 -67.66 -60.67
CA GLU A 8 -7.31 -66.30 -60.15
C GLU A 8 -6.20 -66.29 -59.09
N THR A 9 -5.22 -65.43 -59.29
CA THR A 9 -4.07 -65.26 -58.40
C THR A 9 -4.39 -64.19 -57.36
N VAL A 10 -4.63 -64.60 -56.11
CA VAL A 10 -4.82 -63.69 -54.96
C VAL A 10 -3.47 -63.09 -54.58
N THR A 11 -3.37 -61.76 -54.67
CA THR A 11 -2.17 -61.00 -54.24
C THR A 11 -2.31 -60.66 -52.76
N PRO A 12 -1.31 -60.94 -51.90
CA PRO A 12 -1.41 -60.65 -50.46
C PRO A 12 -1.27 -59.14 -50.19
N ASP A 13 -2.16 -58.61 -49.34
CA ASP A 13 -2.10 -57.24 -48.82
C ASP A 13 -0.74 -56.98 -48.15
N GLN A 14 0.04 -56.07 -48.73
CA GLN A 14 1.28 -55.60 -48.12
C GLN A 14 0.95 -54.59 -47.02
N GLU A 15 1.10 -55.04 -45.78
CA GLU A 15 1.01 -54.24 -44.57
C GLU A 15 2.01 -53.06 -44.65
N GLN A 16 1.47 -51.85 -44.80
CA GLN A 16 2.23 -50.65 -45.12
C GLN A 16 3.00 -50.18 -43.88
N GLN A 17 4.25 -50.64 -43.74
CA GLN A 17 5.13 -50.21 -42.65
C GLN A 17 5.27 -48.67 -42.62
N PRO A 18 4.98 -48.02 -41.48
CA PRO A 18 5.04 -46.56 -41.38
C PRO A 18 6.46 -46.08 -41.66
N SER A 19 6.60 -45.15 -42.61
CA SER A 19 7.91 -44.62 -43.00
C SER A 19 8.63 -44.06 -41.77
N LYS A 20 9.93 -44.35 -41.65
CA LYS A 20 10.80 -43.86 -40.54
C LYS A 20 10.72 -42.35 -40.32
N SER A 21 10.34 -41.56 -41.34
CA SER A 21 10.09 -40.13 -41.23
C SER A 21 8.85 -39.77 -40.40
N LYS A 22 7.75 -40.53 -40.53
CA LYS A 22 6.52 -40.32 -39.75
C LYS A 22 6.73 -40.61 -38.27
N ILE A 23 7.52 -41.64 -37.97
CA ILE A 23 7.90 -41.99 -36.59
C ILE A 23 8.71 -40.85 -35.94
N LYS A 24 9.71 -40.29 -36.65
CA LYS A 24 10.50 -39.16 -36.13
C LYS A 24 9.65 -37.90 -35.89
N LEU A 25 8.74 -37.57 -36.82
CA LEU A 25 7.84 -36.43 -36.67
C LEU A 25 6.92 -36.59 -35.45
N LEU A 26 6.40 -37.79 -35.22
CA LEU A 26 5.55 -38.10 -34.07
C LEU A 26 6.28 -37.87 -32.74
N TYR A 27 7.53 -38.31 -32.61
CA TYR A 27 8.32 -38.07 -31.38
C TYR A 27 8.59 -36.58 -31.10
N ILE A 28 8.82 -35.79 -32.15
CA ILE A 28 9.01 -34.34 -32.01
C ILE A 28 7.72 -33.68 -31.50
N LEU A 29 6.56 -34.07 -32.03
CA LEU A 29 5.27 -33.54 -31.60
C LEU A 29 4.95 -33.93 -30.14
N ILE A 30 5.22 -35.17 -29.74
CA ILE A 30 5.05 -35.63 -28.36
C ILE A 30 5.96 -34.84 -27.40
N PHE A 31 7.22 -34.61 -27.78
CA PHE A 31 8.16 -33.85 -26.97
C PHE A 31 7.73 -32.39 -26.78
N LEU A 32 7.27 -31.73 -27.86
CA LEU A 32 6.72 -30.37 -27.77
C LEU A 32 5.48 -30.30 -26.89
N LEU A 33 4.58 -31.29 -26.97
CA LEU A 33 3.40 -31.36 -26.11
C LEU A 33 3.77 -31.45 -24.63
N ILE A 34 4.76 -32.27 -24.28
CA ILE A 34 5.26 -32.42 -22.90
C ILE A 34 5.84 -31.09 -22.39
N LEU A 35 6.59 -30.36 -23.21
CA LEU A 35 7.13 -29.05 -22.82
C LEU A 35 6.03 -28.02 -22.58
N ILE A 36 4.99 -27.99 -23.42
CA ILE A 36 3.84 -27.08 -23.26
C ILE A 36 3.09 -27.41 -21.96
N ILE A 37 2.78 -28.70 -21.71
CA ILE A 37 2.06 -29.12 -20.50
C ILE A 37 2.89 -28.82 -19.25
N GLY A 38 4.20 -29.09 -19.27
CA GLY A 38 5.12 -28.77 -18.17
C GLY A 38 5.20 -27.27 -17.87
N GLY A 39 5.25 -26.43 -18.90
CA GLY A 39 5.20 -24.97 -18.78
C GLY A 39 3.88 -24.48 -18.19
N LEU A 40 2.76 -25.07 -18.59
CA LEU A 40 1.43 -24.71 -18.09
C LEU A 40 1.25 -25.09 -16.62
N LEU A 41 1.70 -26.28 -16.21
CA LEU A 41 1.65 -26.73 -14.81
C LEU A 41 2.54 -25.88 -13.90
N THR A 42 3.74 -25.51 -14.35
CA THR A 42 4.62 -24.62 -13.58
C THR A 42 4.05 -23.22 -13.47
N PHE A 43 3.46 -22.67 -14.53
CA PHE A 43 2.75 -21.39 -14.49
C PHE A 43 1.57 -21.41 -13.50
N ILE A 44 0.71 -22.44 -13.57
CA ILE A 44 -0.40 -22.61 -12.61
C ILE A 44 0.13 -22.68 -11.17
N TYR A 45 1.20 -23.45 -10.92
CA TYR A 45 1.78 -23.54 -9.59
C TYR A 45 2.24 -22.16 -9.07
N PHE A 46 2.95 -21.37 -9.89
CA PHE A 46 3.43 -20.04 -9.46
C PHE A 46 2.33 -19.01 -9.28
N VAL A 47 1.27 -19.04 -10.09
CA VAL A 47 0.14 -18.10 -9.97
C VAL A 47 -0.75 -18.45 -8.78
N PHE A 48 -0.97 -19.73 -8.49
CA PHE A 48 -1.93 -20.16 -7.46
C PHE A 48 -1.29 -20.54 -6.12
N ALA A 49 0.04 -20.75 -6.03
CA ALA A 49 0.71 -21.00 -4.75
C ALA A 49 0.56 -19.84 -3.74
N PRO A 50 0.62 -18.55 -4.12
CA PRO A 50 0.39 -17.44 -3.18
C PRO A 50 -1.05 -17.40 -2.65
N LEU A 51 -2.03 -17.83 -3.45
CA LEU A 51 -3.44 -17.81 -3.08
C LEU A 51 -3.79 -18.86 -2.02
N ARG A 52 -3.09 -20.01 -2.00
CA ARG A 52 -3.31 -21.07 -1.00
C ARG A 52 -2.84 -20.71 0.40
N HIS A 53 -2.04 -19.66 0.59
CA HIS A 53 -1.60 -19.26 1.93
C HIS A 53 -2.64 -18.44 2.71
N ASN A 54 -3.79 -18.10 2.09
CA ASN A 54 -4.85 -17.30 2.70
C ASN A 54 -6.10 -18.08 3.15
N GLU A 55 -6.12 -19.42 3.07
CA GLU A 55 -7.30 -20.22 3.47
C GLU A 55 -7.51 -20.33 5.00
N GLY A 56 -6.72 -19.63 5.82
CA GLY A 56 -6.96 -19.51 7.27
C GLY A 56 -8.05 -18.51 7.66
N GLY A 57 -8.69 -17.82 6.71
CA GLY A 57 -9.62 -16.71 6.97
C GLY A 57 -11.12 -17.03 6.99
N ALA A 58 -11.54 -18.23 6.59
CA ALA A 58 -12.96 -18.53 6.43
C ALA A 58 -13.72 -18.77 7.75
N ASP A 59 -13.05 -19.26 8.81
CA ASP A 59 -13.65 -19.45 10.14
C ASP A 59 -13.79 -18.14 10.95
N ALA A 60 -13.25 -17.02 10.45
CA ALA A 60 -13.34 -15.73 11.14
C ALA A 60 -14.61 -14.93 10.81
N ILE A 61 -15.34 -15.29 9.75
CA ILE A 61 -16.52 -14.52 9.28
C ILE A 61 -17.80 -14.92 10.03
N GLU A 62 -17.90 -16.12 10.59
CA GLU A 62 -19.09 -16.53 11.36
C GLU A 62 -19.17 -15.90 12.76
N LYS A 63 -18.05 -15.37 13.31
CA LYS A 63 -18.03 -14.68 14.60
C LYS A 63 -18.44 -13.21 14.55
N TYR A 64 -18.55 -12.59 13.37
CA TYR A 64 -18.83 -11.15 13.26
C TYR A 64 -20.32 -10.78 13.23
N ASN A 65 -21.23 -11.77 13.11
CA ASN A 65 -22.67 -11.53 13.02
C ASN A 65 -23.45 -11.56 14.35
N ASN A 66 -22.77 -11.64 15.51
CA ASN A 66 -23.43 -11.61 16.83
C ASN A 66 -23.29 -10.27 17.58
N ASN A 67 -22.80 -9.20 16.94
CA ASN A 67 -22.60 -7.89 17.60
C ASN A 67 -23.86 -7.02 17.75
N ALA A 68 -25.06 -7.54 17.47
CA ALA A 68 -26.31 -6.82 17.73
C ALA A 68 -26.64 -6.68 19.23
N ILE A 69 -25.92 -7.38 20.13
CA ILE A 69 -26.15 -7.33 21.59
C ILE A 69 -25.20 -6.33 22.30
N VAL A 70 -24.18 -5.81 21.61
CA VAL A 70 -23.20 -4.90 22.24
C VAL A 70 -23.63 -3.43 22.18
N GLN A 71 -24.49 -3.04 21.24
CA GLN A 71 -24.98 -1.65 21.16
C GLN A 71 -26.01 -1.27 22.24
N GLU A 72 -26.68 -2.23 22.88
CA GLU A 72 -27.67 -1.91 23.92
C GLU A 72 -26.99 -1.59 25.28
N LYS A 73 -25.74 -2.05 25.49
CA LYS A 73 -25.01 -1.82 26.76
C LYS A 73 -24.23 -0.51 26.80
N GLU A 74 -23.94 0.10 25.66
CA GLU A 74 -23.24 1.40 25.59
C GLU A 74 -24.21 2.57 25.83
N GLN A 75 -25.51 2.39 25.59
CA GLN A 75 -26.54 3.38 25.91
C GLN A 75 -26.96 3.38 27.39
N GLU A 76 -26.69 2.31 28.14
CA GLU A 76 -26.97 2.25 29.58
C GLU A 76 -25.85 2.92 30.42
N LEU A 77 -24.62 3.00 29.89
CA LEU A 77 -23.48 3.70 30.51
C LEU A 77 -23.50 5.23 30.32
N LEU A 78 -24.35 5.74 29.42
CA LEU A 78 -24.52 7.18 29.17
C LEU A 78 -25.61 7.83 30.05
N ASN A 79 -26.26 7.07 30.94
CA ASN A 79 -27.33 7.55 31.82
C ASN A 79 -26.96 7.48 33.31
N ASP A 80 -25.67 7.47 33.67
CA ASP A 80 -25.25 7.71 35.05
C ASP A 80 -25.15 9.23 35.30
N PRO A 81 -26.12 9.85 36.01
CA PRO A 81 -26.14 11.30 36.23
C PRO A 81 -25.09 11.79 37.24
N ASP A 82 -24.20 10.93 37.75
CA ASP A 82 -23.21 11.27 38.79
C ASP A 82 -21.74 11.19 38.33
N SER A 83 -21.47 10.92 37.06
CA SER A 83 -20.13 11.07 36.47
C SER A 83 -19.90 12.55 36.09
N THR A 84 -19.56 13.37 37.09
CA THR A 84 -18.88 14.66 36.86
C THR A 84 -17.40 14.43 36.54
N ASP A 85 -17.11 13.69 35.48
CA ASP A 85 -15.78 13.77 34.88
C ASP A 85 -15.72 15.08 34.09
N GLU A 86 -15.11 16.06 34.74
CA GLU A 86 -14.79 17.37 34.19
C GLU A 86 -14.11 17.16 32.82
N VAL A 87 -14.81 17.47 31.74
CA VAL A 87 -14.29 17.35 30.36
C VAL A 87 -13.09 18.29 30.26
N GLU A 88 -11.91 17.74 30.52
CA GLU A 88 -10.66 18.47 30.50
C GLU A 88 -10.50 19.04 29.08
N ALA A 89 -10.43 20.37 28.98
CA ALA A 89 -10.34 21.05 27.70
C ALA A 89 -9.17 20.46 26.89
N PRO A 90 -9.29 20.33 25.55
CA PRO A 90 -8.24 19.78 24.71
C PRO A 90 -6.91 20.46 25.04
N GLN A 91 -5.94 19.70 25.56
CA GLN A 91 -4.65 20.27 25.91
C GLN A 91 -3.91 20.63 24.62
N GLU A 92 -3.97 21.92 24.27
CA GLU A 92 -3.22 22.51 23.17
C GLU A 92 -1.75 22.61 23.60
N GLN A 93 -0.94 21.65 23.16
CA GLN A 93 0.51 21.80 23.26
C GLN A 93 0.94 22.79 22.16
N ASN A 94 1.65 23.85 22.55
CA ASN A 94 2.16 24.88 21.63
C ASN A 94 3.12 24.26 20.62
N SER A 95 2.57 23.80 19.50
CA SER A 95 3.29 23.08 18.47
C SER A 95 3.77 24.07 17.43
N GLU A 96 5.09 24.31 17.45
CA GLU A 96 5.75 25.18 16.49
C GLU A 96 5.97 24.44 15.16
N LEU A 97 5.71 25.13 14.04
CA LEU A 97 6.13 24.70 12.70
C LEU A 97 7.58 25.12 12.48
N LYS A 98 8.39 24.23 11.89
CA LYS A 98 9.76 24.53 11.44
C LYS A 98 9.83 24.41 9.92
N THR A 99 10.47 25.37 9.26
CA THR A 99 10.75 25.27 7.83
C THR A 99 11.92 24.30 7.60
N TYR A 100 11.67 23.22 6.90
CA TYR A 100 12.68 22.30 6.38
C TYR A 100 13.03 22.70 4.95
N VAL A 101 14.33 22.79 4.65
CA VAL A 101 14.87 23.17 3.35
C VAL A 101 15.82 22.08 2.88
N ASN A 102 15.57 21.51 1.71
CA ASN A 102 16.48 20.57 1.06
C ASN A 102 17.01 21.18 -0.24
N GLU A 103 18.17 21.84 -0.15
CA GLU A 103 18.83 22.49 -1.30
C GLU A 103 19.22 21.50 -2.40
N LYS A 104 19.57 20.26 -2.03
CA LYS A 104 19.95 19.21 -2.98
C LYS A 104 18.76 18.80 -3.85
N LEU A 105 17.60 18.63 -3.24
CA LEU A 105 16.37 18.22 -3.92
C LEU A 105 15.56 19.42 -4.42
N GLY A 106 15.91 20.65 -4.05
CA GLY A 106 15.35 21.90 -4.58
C GLY A 106 13.95 22.22 -4.05
N PHE A 107 13.67 21.96 -2.78
CA PHE A 107 12.38 22.33 -2.18
C PHE A 107 12.50 22.76 -0.72
N SER A 108 11.43 23.40 -0.24
CA SER A 108 11.21 23.68 1.18
C SER A 108 9.76 23.37 1.57
N ILE A 109 9.53 23.08 2.85
CA ILE A 109 8.21 22.75 3.41
C ILE A 109 8.22 23.04 4.91
N ASP A 110 7.13 23.55 5.46
CA ASP A 110 6.96 23.69 6.91
C ASP A 110 6.47 22.36 7.47
N ILE A 111 7.13 21.87 8.52
CA ILE A 111 6.79 20.62 9.20
C ILE A 111 6.57 20.88 10.69
N PRO A 112 5.61 20.20 11.34
CA PRO A 112 5.46 20.33 12.79
C PRO A 112 6.71 19.84 13.52
N THR A 113 7.04 20.47 14.64
CA THR A 113 8.07 19.96 15.54
C THR A 113 7.59 18.72 16.30
N THR A 114 6.30 18.67 16.63
CA THR A 114 5.62 17.52 17.24
C THR A 114 4.21 17.37 16.66
N ALA A 115 3.71 16.14 16.55
CA ALA A 115 2.31 15.88 16.22
C ALA A 115 1.79 14.71 17.05
N VAL A 116 0.47 14.54 17.11
CA VAL A 116 -0.14 13.42 17.82
C VAL A 116 0.11 12.12 17.06
N ASN A 117 0.76 11.19 17.73
CA ASN A 117 0.99 9.83 17.26
C ASN A 117 0.06 8.87 18.03
N PRO A 118 -0.80 8.08 17.35
CA PRO A 118 -1.67 7.09 18.01
C PRO A 118 -0.88 5.98 18.72
N TYR A 119 0.40 5.82 18.38
CA TYR A 119 1.35 4.92 19.02
C TYR A 119 2.47 5.70 19.71
N GLY A 120 2.21 6.93 20.16
CA GLY A 120 3.20 7.81 20.77
C GLY A 120 3.58 7.42 22.20
N ALA A 121 2.75 6.62 22.88
CA ALA A 121 3.00 6.08 24.21
C ALA A 121 2.24 4.75 24.42
N CYS A 122 2.43 4.15 25.60
CA CYS A 122 1.51 3.13 26.10
C CYS A 122 1.01 3.51 27.50
N LYS A 123 -0.16 3.01 27.86
CA LYS A 123 -0.68 3.02 29.22
C LYS A 123 -0.78 1.60 29.76
N TRP A 124 -0.36 1.41 31.01
CA TRP A 124 -0.67 0.18 31.74
C TRP A 124 -2.12 0.25 32.18
N VAL A 125 -2.92 -0.74 31.82
CA VAL A 125 -4.32 -0.87 32.24
C VAL A 125 -4.38 -2.03 33.23
N GLU A 126 -4.79 -1.72 34.45
CA GLU A 126 -5.09 -2.72 35.47
C GLU A 126 -6.52 -3.22 35.28
N ASP A 127 -6.70 -4.53 35.26
CA ASP A 127 -7.97 -5.22 35.19
C ASP A 127 -7.95 -6.31 36.29
N GLU A 128 -9.10 -6.57 36.91
CA GLU A 128 -9.26 -7.59 37.95
C GLU A 128 -8.80 -8.98 37.49
N THR A 129 -8.96 -9.25 36.19
CA THR A 129 -8.58 -10.52 35.58
C THR A 129 -7.14 -10.52 35.10
N LYS A 130 -6.71 -9.48 34.36
CA LYS A 130 -5.36 -9.43 33.80
C LYS A 130 -4.96 -8.03 33.31
N SER A 131 -3.90 -7.49 33.91
CA SER A 131 -3.34 -6.19 33.53
C SER A 131 -2.51 -6.28 32.23
N SER A 132 -2.49 -5.20 31.44
CA SER A 132 -1.79 -5.15 30.15
C SER A 132 -1.46 -3.73 29.70
N TYR A 133 -0.35 -3.57 28.96
CA TYR A 133 -0.13 -2.36 28.18
C TYR A 133 -1.15 -2.24 27.04
N ARG A 134 -1.59 -1.01 26.79
CA ARG A 134 -2.43 -0.60 25.65
C ARG A 134 -1.81 0.63 24.98
N PRO A 135 -2.03 0.84 23.67
CA PRO A 135 -1.56 2.05 23.01
C PRO A 135 -2.19 3.28 23.68
N LYS A 136 -1.46 4.39 23.67
CA LYS A 136 -1.94 5.69 24.11
C LYS A 136 -1.41 6.75 23.16
N GLU A 137 -2.30 7.64 22.75
CA GLU A 137 -1.98 8.82 21.97
C GLU A 137 -1.01 9.73 22.74
N ALA A 138 0.02 10.21 22.06
CA ALA A 138 0.92 11.21 22.63
C ALA A 138 1.55 12.07 21.54
N PHE A 139 1.89 13.30 21.91
CA PHE A 139 2.70 14.16 21.07
C PHE A 139 4.10 13.58 20.92
N THR A 140 4.48 13.31 19.67
CA THR A 140 5.78 12.71 19.32
C THR A 140 6.52 13.64 18.38
N PRO A 141 7.85 13.80 18.52
CA PRO A 141 8.66 14.60 17.59
C PRO A 141 8.51 14.14 16.14
N VAL A 142 8.43 15.09 15.21
CA VAL A 142 8.38 14.84 13.77
C VAL A 142 9.69 15.31 13.14
N THR A 143 10.25 14.45 12.28
CA THR A 143 11.54 14.69 11.62
C THR A 143 11.51 14.21 10.16
N THR A 144 12.59 14.52 9.46
CA THR A 144 12.82 14.12 8.07
C THR A 144 13.88 13.04 7.97
N PHE A 145 13.66 12.08 7.07
CA PHE A 145 14.62 11.04 6.73
C PHE A 145 14.93 11.13 5.24
N GLU A 146 16.15 11.56 4.90
CA GLU A 146 16.56 11.80 3.52
C GLU A 146 17.10 10.53 2.84
N ASP A 147 16.68 10.29 1.60
CA ASP A 147 17.28 9.34 0.68
C ASP A 147 17.89 10.08 -0.54
N ASN A 148 18.36 9.34 -1.54
CA ASN A 148 19.04 9.92 -2.70
C ASN A 148 18.18 10.94 -3.46
N ASP A 149 16.93 10.59 -3.74
CA ASP A 149 15.96 11.30 -4.58
C ASP A 149 14.58 11.46 -3.90
N SER A 150 14.52 11.17 -2.60
CA SER A 150 13.29 11.30 -1.83
C SER A 150 13.54 11.69 -0.38
N VAL A 151 12.49 12.16 0.29
CA VAL A 151 12.48 12.50 1.72
C VAL A 151 11.22 11.91 2.34
N TYR A 152 11.37 11.23 3.47
CA TYR A 152 10.26 10.82 4.31
C TYR A 152 10.07 11.84 5.43
N ILE A 153 8.84 12.22 5.72
CA ILE A 153 8.47 12.98 6.92
C ILE A 153 7.70 12.02 7.81
N ALA A 154 8.18 11.82 9.04
CA ALA A 154 7.62 10.83 9.95
C ALA A 154 7.91 11.18 11.41
N PHE A 155 7.26 10.49 12.34
CA PHE A 155 7.62 10.55 13.75
C PHE A 155 9.04 10.01 13.97
N GLU A 156 9.80 10.58 14.91
CA GLU A 156 11.13 10.08 15.27
C GLU A 156 11.07 8.65 15.85
N TYR A 157 9.98 8.32 16.52
CA TYR A 157 9.77 7.01 17.12
C TYR A 157 8.28 6.69 17.26
N SER A 158 7.98 5.43 17.58
CA SER A 158 6.69 4.97 18.08
C SER A 158 6.92 3.99 19.22
N TYR A 159 5.86 3.61 19.93
CA TYR A 159 5.89 2.53 20.90
C TYR A 159 5.18 1.30 20.35
N GLU A 160 5.84 0.15 20.43
CA GLU A 160 5.29 -1.15 20.06
C GLU A 160 4.96 -1.96 21.32
N LEU A 161 3.82 -2.65 21.30
CA LEU A 161 3.45 -3.59 22.35
C LEU A 161 4.20 -4.90 22.16
N ALA A 162 4.82 -5.41 23.22
CA ALA A 162 5.59 -6.65 23.19
C ALA A 162 5.23 -7.58 24.35
N GLY A 163 5.75 -8.81 24.31
CA GLY A 163 5.43 -9.85 25.29
C GLY A 163 3.94 -10.21 25.27
N ARG A 164 3.42 -10.48 24.05
CA ARG A 164 2.04 -10.89 23.82
C ARG A 164 1.75 -12.23 24.50
N GLU A 165 0.64 -12.27 25.22
CA GLU A 165 0.06 -13.47 25.80
C GLU A 165 -1.43 -13.51 25.46
N GLU A 166 -1.96 -14.70 25.16
CA GLU A 166 -3.39 -14.89 24.87
C GLU A 166 -4.07 -15.61 26.02
N ALA A 167 -5.16 -15.03 26.53
CA ALA A 167 -6.00 -15.65 27.55
C ALA A 167 -7.47 -15.29 27.27
N ASP A 168 -8.36 -16.30 27.34
CA ASP A 168 -9.80 -16.14 27.14
C ASP A 168 -10.20 -15.45 25.82
N GLY A 169 -9.38 -15.61 24.77
CA GLY A 169 -9.59 -14.99 23.46
C GLY A 169 -9.13 -13.52 23.37
N TYR A 170 -8.54 -12.97 24.43
CA TYR A 170 -7.97 -11.63 24.46
C TYR A 170 -6.44 -11.65 24.42
N SER A 171 -5.85 -10.62 23.82
CA SER A 171 -4.39 -10.41 23.82
C SER A 171 -3.97 -9.41 24.90
N TYR A 172 -2.97 -9.81 25.67
CA TYR A 172 -2.35 -9.02 26.73
C TYR A 172 -0.88 -8.81 26.41
N PHE A 173 -0.34 -7.66 26.80
CA PHE A 173 1.02 -7.26 26.48
C PHE A 173 1.72 -6.81 27.75
N SER A 174 2.81 -7.51 28.07
CA SER A 174 3.60 -7.26 29.28
C SER A 174 4.67 -6.18 29.09
N LYS A 175 4.91 -5.73 27.86
CA LYS A 175 5.94 -4.74 27.52
C LYS A 175 5.42 -3.66 26.58
N CYS A 176 6.01 -2.49 26.72
CA CYS A 176 5.87 -1.36 25.81
C CYS A 176 7.28 -0.90 25.45
N GLU A 177 7.67 -1.03 24.19
CA GLU A 177 9.03 -0.79 23.73
C GLU A 177 9.06 0.40 22.80
N LYS A 178 9.89 1.40 23.10
CA LYS A 178 10.15 2.52 22.20
C LYS A 178 10.96 2.01 21.01
N LYS A 179 10.50 2.30 19.80
CA LYS A 179 11.16 1.96 18.55
C LYS A 179 11.40 3.21 17.73
N ASP A 180 12.66 3.55 17.55
CA ASP A 180 13.05 4.67 16.70
C ASP A 180 12.81 4.32 15.23
N ASN A 181 12.26 5.28 14.48
CA ASN A 181 12.09 5.13 13.04
C ASN A 181 13.43 5.23 12.31
N SER A 182 13.50 4.61 11.15
CA SER A 182 14.68 4.65 10.28
C SER A 182 14.25 4.58 8.81
N LEU A 183 15.13 5.03 7.91
CA LEU A 183 14.90 4.91 6.46
C LEU A 183 14.55 3.49 6.02
N ALA A 184 15.18 2.47 6.62
CA ALA A 184 14.93 1.08 6.25
C ALA A 184 13.50 0.65 6.61
N LEU A 185 12.98 1.10 7.76
CA LEU A 185 11.60 0.84 8.18
C LEU A 185 10.61 1.63 7.32
N LEU A 186 10.88 2.91 7.08
CA LEU A 186 10.00 3.81 6.33
C LEU A 186 9.83 3.39 4.86
N LYS A 187 10.86 2.79 4.25
CA LYS A 187 10.76 2.21 2.90
C LYS A 187 9.75 1.06 2.79
N SER A 188 9.36 0.48 3.92
CA SER A 188 8.34 -0.58 4.00
C SER A 188 7.03 -0.13 4.64
N ASP A 189 6.93 1.12 5.10
CA ASP A 189 5.75 1.65 5.78
C ASP A 189 5.02 2.69 4.91
N ASN A 190 3.79 2.37 4.53
CA ASN A 190 2.96 3.20 3.66
C ASN A 190 2.19 4.30 4.43
N ARG A 191 2.48 4.51 5.73
CA ARG A 191 1.73 5.45 6.60
C ARG A 191 2.44 6.79 6.82
N THR A 192 3.48 7.09 6.04
CA THR A 192 4.29 8.30 6.23
C THR A 192 4.31 9.13 4.98
N TRP A 193 4.52 10.43 5.16
CA TRP A 193 4.64 11.34 4.04
C TRP A 193 5.91 11.03 3.27
N HIS A 194 5.78 10.65 1.99
CA HIS A 194 6.91 10.32 1.14
C HIS A 194 6.98 11.28 -0.05
N ILE A 195 8.02 12.12 -0.05
CA ILE A 195 8.28 13.11 -1.09
C ILE A 195 9.30 12.54 -2.07
N VAL A 196 8.92 12.35 -3.32
CA VAL A 196 9.81 11.88 -4.40
C VAL A 196 10.00 13.00 -5.40
N THR A 197 11.23 13.19 -5.89
CA THR A 197 11.53 14.19 -6.93
C THR A 197 12.32 13.62 -8.10
N GLN A 198 12.06 14.16 -9.28
CA GLN A 198 12.83 13.85 -10.48
C GLN A 198 13.02 15.08 -11.36
N THR A 199 14.11 15.08 -12.13
CA THR A 199 14.33 16.07 -13.19
C THR A 199 13.46 15.70 -14.39
N VAL A 200 12.62 16.64 -14.82
CA VAL A 200 11.64 16.47 -15.90
C VAL A 200 11.61 17.73 -16.76
N LYS A 201 12.03 17.62 -18.01
CA LYS A 201 12.24 18.78 -18.90
C LYS A 201 11.00 19.20 -19.68
N ASN A 202 10.03 18.29 -19.83
CA ASN A 202 8.88 18.48 -20.70
C ASN A 202 7.75 17.52 -20.33
N ASP A 203 6.59 17.67 -20.98
CA ASP A 203 5.39 16.88 -20.70
C ASP A 203 5.53 15.40 -21.05
N ALA A 204 6.41 15.03 -21.98
CA ALA A 204 6.68 13.62 -22.29
C ALA A 204 7.44 12.94 -21.15
N GLU A 205 8.48 13.58 -20.63
CA GLU A 205 9.19 13.12 -19.43
C GLU A 205 8.28 13.12 -18.19
N LEU A 206 7.38 14.11 -18.07
CA LEU A 206 6.40 14.15 -16.98
C LEU A 206 5.41 12.98 -17.04
N THR A 207 5.00 12.60 -18.25
CA THR A 207 4.15 11.43 -18.47
C THR A 207 4.88 10.14 -18.11
N THR A 208 6.17 10.03 -18.43
CA THR A 208 7.01 8.89 -18.01
C THR A 208 7.10 8.81 -16.48
N PHE A 209 7.38 9.93 -15.81
CA PHE A 209 7.40 10.01 -14.35
C PHE A 209 6.09 9.53 -13.72
N ILE A 210 4.96 10.04 -14.21
CA ILE A 210 3.62 9.64 -13.75
C ILE A 210 3.42 8.12 -13.88
N LYS A 211 3.87 7.52 -14.99
CA LYS A 211 3.74 6.08 -15.22
C LYS A 211 4.62 5.25 -14.31
N GLU A 212 5.82 5.72 -14.03
CA GLU A 212 6.76 5.08 -13.11
C GLU A 212 6.24 5.10 -11.67
N GLN A 213 5.65 6.22 -11.24
CA GLN A 213 5.15 6.38 -9.87
C GLN A 213 3.79 5.71 -9.64
N PHE A 214 2.87 5.82 -10.60
CA PHE A 214 1.46 5.48 -10.37
C PHE A 214 0.94 4.31 -11.20
N GLY A 215 1.72 3.83 -12.17
CA GLY A 215 1.37 2.71 -13.04
C GLY A 215 1.30 3.07 -14.51
N SER A 216 1.58 2.10 -15.38
CA SER A 216 1.74 2.29 -16.83
C SER A 216 0.50 2.82 -17.55
N SER A 217 -0.67 2.65 -16.94
CA SER A 217 -1.96 3.12 -17.44
C SER A 217 -2.30 4.56 -17.03
N CYS A 218 -1.55 5.14 -16.09
CA CYS A 218 -1.68 6.55 -15.71
C CYS A 218 -1.12 7.48 -16.78
N ASN A 219 -1.76 8.62 -16.98
CA ASN A 219 -1.33 9.62 -17.95
C ASN A 219 -1.34 11.03 -17.36
N LEU A 220 -0.61 11.94 -18.00
CA LEU A 220 -0.67 13.36 -17.66
C LEU A 220 -2.09 13.90 -17.84
N GLY A 221 -2.64 14.48 -16.77
CA GLY A 221 -3.92 15.15 -16.76
C GLY A 221 -3.79 16.66 -16.93
N GLU A 222 -4.75 17.39 -16.38
CA GLU A 222 -4.77 18.85 -16.38
C GLU A 222 -3.62 19.42 -15.53
N LYS A 223 -3.00 20.52 -15.99
CA LYS A 223 -2.04 21.32 -15.21
C LYS A 223 -2.70 22.63 -14.81
N LYS A 224 -2.88 22.85 -13.51
CA LYS A 224 -3.41 24.10 -12.95
C LYS A 224 -2.27 24.91 -12.35
N LEU A 225 -2.27 26.23 -12.50
CA LEU A 225 -1.29 27.05 -11.77
C LEU A 225 -1.53 26.87 -10.27
N SER A 226 -0.45 26.60 -9.53
CA SER A 226 -0.49 26.60 -8.07
C SER A 226 -0.35 28.03 -7.52
N ALA A 227 -0.40 28.17 -6.20
CA ALA A 227 -0.13 29.45 -5.54
C ALA A 227 1.29 29.99 -5.78
N GLN A 228 2.26 29.11 -6.10
CA GLN A 228 3.62 29.52 -6.45
C GLN A 228 3.71 29.80 -7.96
N ALA A 229 4.11 31.02 -8.32
CA ALA A 229 4.30 31.41 -9.72
C ALA A 229 5.28 30.47 -10.44
N GLY A 230 4.89 30.02 -11.64
CA GLY A 230 5.70 29.08 -12.44
C GLY A 230 5.65 27.61 -11.98
N VAL A 231 4.84 27.29 -10.97
CA VAL A 231 4.60 25.92 -10.50
C VAL A 231 3.16 25.53 -10.76
N PHE A 232 2.98 24.30 -11.26
CA PHE A 232 1.68 23.72 -11.58
C PHE A 232 1.33 22.59 -10.61
N ASP A 233 0.08 22.57 -10.16
CA ASP A 233 -0.56 21.38 -9.61
C ASP A 233 -1.04 20.51 -10.78
N VAL A 234 -0.54 19.28 -10.83
CA VAL A 234 -0.73 18.38 -11.97
C VAL A 234 -1.71 17.28 -11.57
N ALA A 235 -2.86 17.24 -12.23
CA ALA A 235 -3.77 16.10 -12.13
C ALA A 235 -3.18 14.92 -12.90
N VAL A 236 -3.43 13.71 -12.40
CA VAL A 236 -3.11 12.49 -13.12
C VAL A 236 -4.41 11.87 -13.63
N LYS A 237 -4.42 11.55 -14.92
CA LYS A 237 -5.58 10.97 -15.61
C LYS A 237 -5.47 9.44 -15.58
N GLY A 238 -6.46 8.80 -14.97
CA GLY A 238 -6.61 7.34 -14.96
C GLY A 238 -6.97 6.75 -16.32
N ASP A 239 -7.08 5.42 -16.34
CA ASP A 239 -7.47 4.63 -17.52
C ASP A 239 -8.98 4.62 -17.79
N GLY A 240 -9.78 5.16 -16.88
CA GLY A 240 -11.24 5.23 -16.98
C GLY A 240 -11.94 3.91 -16.64
N LEU A 241 -11.22 2.95 -16.06
CA LEU A 241 -11.78 1.71 -15.53
C LEU A 241 -12.23 1.91 -14.08
N ASP A 242 -13.15 1.07 -13.62
CA ASP A 242 -13.49 0.99 -12.19
C ASP A 242 -12.26 0.61 -11.37
N MET A 243 -12.21 1.07 -10.11
CA MET A 243 -11.05 0.95 -9.23
C MET A 243 -10.57 -0.51 -9.05
N GLU A 244 -11.47 -1.49 -9.10
CA GLU A 244 -11.12 -2.92 -9.01
C GLU A 244 -10.39 -3.47 -10.25
N PHE A 245 -10.47 -2.77 -11.39
CA PHE A 245 -9.84 -3.16 -12.66
C PHE A 245 -8.76 -2.18 -13.14
N SER A 246 -8.68 -1.00 -12.52
CA SER A 246 -7.75 0.04 -12.93
C SER A 246 -6.31 -0.32 -12.57
N ASN A 247 -5.39 -0.07 -13.50
CA ASN A 247 -3.95 -0.09 -13.20
C ASN A 247 -3.41 1.31 -12.87
N CYS A 248 -4.31 2.26 -12.63
CA CYS A 248 -4.03 3.64 -12.24
C CYS A 248 -4.90 3.99 -11.03
N VAL A 249 -4.69 3.27 -9.93
CA VAL A 249 -5.46 3.44 -8.70
C VAL A 249 -4.97 4.70 -8.00
N LEU A 250 -5.56 5.82 -8.39
CA LEU A 250 -5.29 7.13 -7.82
C LEU A 250 -6.48 7.55 -6.99
N ASN A 251 -6.25 7.64 -5.69
CA ASN A 251 -7.16 8.31 -4.78
C ASN A 251 -6.59 9.72 -4.46
N TYR A 252 -7.26 10.49 -3.62
CA TYR A 252 -6.81 11.81 -3.13
C TYR A 252 -5.54 11.76 -2.25
N MET A 253 -4.74 10.71 -2.37
CA MET A 253 -3.54 10.42 -1.57
C MET A 253 -2.28 11.11 -2.08
N PHE A 254 -2.28 11.55 -3.35
CA PHE A 254 -1.08 12.06 -4.00
C PHE A 254 -1.25 13.49 -4.44
N VAL A 255 -0.20 14.27 -4.23
CA VAL A 255 -0.09 15.64 -4.71
C VAL A 255 1.11 15.70 -5.64
N LEU A 256 0.90 16.18 -6.87
CA LEU A 256 1.94 16.24 -7.89
C LEU A 256 2.16 17.70 -8.30
N LYS A 257 3.37 18.21 -8.05
CA LYS A 257 3.78 19.59 -8.38
C LYS A 257 4.88 19.59 -9.43
N TYR A 258 4.75 20.44 -10.45
CA TYR A 258 5.70 20.53 -11.57
C TYR A 258 6.12 21.97 -11.86
N SER A 259 7.42 22.21 -11.99
CA SER A 259 7.98 23.49 -12.48
C SER A 259 8.74 23.28 -13.78
N PRO A 260 8.20 23.76 -14.93
CA PRO A 260 8.91 23.70 -16.21
C PRO A 260 10.21 24.49 -16.22
N GLU A 261 10.24 25.66 -15.56
CA GLU A 261 11.42 26.52 -15.48
C GLU A 261 12.57 25.85 -14.74
N LYS A 262 12.25 25.18 -13.62
CA LYS A 262 13.24 24.44 -12.83
C LYS A 262 13.49 23.03 -13.36
N GLN A 263 12.68 22.56 -14.31
CA GLN A 263 12.70 21.21 -14.85
C GLN A 263 12.61 20.15 -13.74
N LYS A 264 11.70 20.36 -12.78
CA LYS A 264 11.52 19.50 -11.60
C LYS A 264 10.07 19.13 -11.40
N VAL A 265 9.85 17.87 -11.05
CA VAL A 265 8.57 17.34 -10.57
C VAL A 265 8.75 16.80 -9.16
N TYR A 266 7.71 16.93 -8.34
CA TYR A 266 7.61 16.38 -7.00
C TYR A 266 6.27 15.68 -6.85
N THR A 267 6.28 14.50 -6.25
CA THR A 267 5.07 13.86 -5.73
C THR A 267 5.19 13.66 -4.24
N PHE A 268 4.10 13.88 -3.50
CA PHE A 268 4.00 13.54 -2.09
C PHE A 268 2.87 12.53 -1.90
N ASP A 269 3.18 11.37 -1.35
CA ASP A 269 2.16 10.45 -0.82
C ASP A 269 1.81 10.89 0.59
N ARG A 270 0.59 11.40 0.81
CA ARG A 270 0.07 11.77 2.13
C ARG A 270 -0.77 10.67 2.78
N GLY A 271 -0.98 9.54 2.11
CA GLY A 271 -1.89 8.49 2.55
C GLY A 271 -3.37 8.86 2.41
N GLN A 272 -4.26 7.95 2.83
CA GLN A 272 -5.73 8.14 2.80
C GLN A 272 -6.28 8.81 4.07
N SER A 273 -5.44 8.97 5.09
CA SER A 273 -5.80 9.53 6.38
C SER A 273 -4.78 10.60 6.74
N THR A 274 -5.18 11.53 7.61
CA THR A 274 -4.24 12.46 8.22
C THR A 274 -3.10 11.70 8.90
N ALA A 275 -1.87 12.09 8.59
CA ALA A 275 -0.66 11.53 9.21
C ALA A 275 -0.25 12.29 10.48
N PHE A 276 -0.47 13.62 10.52
CA PHE A 276 0.02 14.48 11.58
C PHE A 276 -1.09 15.32 12.21
N PHE A 277 -1.69 14.84 13.30
CA PHE A 277 -2.73 15.59 14.01
C PHE A 277 -2.15 16.65 14.95
N GLN A 278 -2.83 17.79 15.05
CA GLN A 278 -2.45 18.90 15.94
C GLN A 278 -2.98 18.72 17.37
N LEU A 279 -4.08 17.99 17.53
CA LEU A 279 -4.81 17.83 18.79
C LEU A 279 -5.08 16.35 19.07
N LEU A 280 -5.14 15.98 20.35
CA LEU A 280 -5.35 14.59 20.79
C LEU A 280 -6.75 14.04 20.44
N ASP A 281 -7.71 14.93 20.20
CA ASP A 281 -9.06 14.57 19.76
C ASP A 281 -9.16 14.36 18.23
N PHE A 282 -8.03 14.48 17.52
CA PHE A 282 -7.93 14.31 16.07
C PHE A 282 -8.77 15.31 15.24
N SER A 283 -9.24 16.39 15.85
CA SER A 283 -10.12 17.37 15.17
C SER A 283 -9.38 18.28 14.19
N LYS A 284 -8.05 18.37 14.28
CA LYS A 284 -7.22 19.28 13.48
C LYS A 284 -5.94 18.58 12.99
N SER A 285 -5.55 18.87 11.75
CA SER A 285 -4.44 18.22 11.03
C SER A 285 -3.37 19.22 10.57
N TYR A 286 -2.10 18.82 10.56
CA TYR A 286 -0.99 19.56 9.95
C TYR A 286 -0.83 19.28 8.45
N ASP A 287 -1.40 18.19 7.94
CA ASP A 287 -1.19 17.72 6.58
C ASP A 287 -1.49 18.81 5.52
N ASP A 288 -2.59 19.54 5.67
CA ASP A 288 -2.95 20.60 4.71
C ASP A 288 -2.00 21.80 4.80
N VAL A 289 -1.57 22.17 6.01
CA VAL A 289 -0.60 23.25 6.22
C VAL A 289 0.76 22.89 5.62
N MET A 290 1.18 21.63 5.80
CA MET A 290 2.40 21.09 5.20
C MET A 290 2.31 21.15 3.67
N GLU A 291 1.21 20.71 3.08
CA GLU A 291 0.99 20.75 1.62
C GLU A 291 1.04 22.17 1.05
N GLU A 292 0.33 23.11 1.69
CA GLU A 292 0.26 24.52 1.26
C GLU A 292 1.59 25.26 1.39
N SER A 293 2.39 24.89 2.41
CA SER A 293 3.71 25.47 2.66
C SER A 293 4.77 25.00 1.67
N PHE A 294 4.56 23.88 0.95
CA PHE A 294 5.55 23.35 0.03
C PHE A 294 5.92 24.36 -1.07
N LYS A 295 7.22 24.61 -1.25
CA LYS A 295 7.78 25.46 -2.32
C LYS A 295 8.89 24.75 -3.06
N ILE A 296 8.89 24.88 -4.39
CA ILE A 296 10.03 24.51 -5.24
C ILE A 296 11.03 25.68 -5.24
N LEU A 297 12.33 25.41 -5.05
CA LEU A 297 13.37 26.44 -4.93
C LEU A 297 13.99 26.85 -6.29
#